data_AF-A0A7S4BKF5-F1
#
_entry.id   AF-A0A7S4BKF5-F1
#
_cell.length_a   1.000
_cell.length_b   1.000
_cell.length_c   1.000
_cell.angle_alpha   90.00
_cell.angle_beta   90.00
_cell.angle_gamma   90.00
#
_symmetry.space_group_name_H-M   'P 1'
#
loop_
_entity.id
_entity.type
_entity.pdbx_description
1 polymer ?
#
loop_
_entity_poly.entity_id
_entity_poly.type
_entity_poly.pdbx_seq_one_letter_code
_entity_poly.pdbx_strand_id
1 'polypeptide(L)'
;MATSSGSTLDVEAYISHYSGYTRLKRLQFIAQQDAGLRSEALRLAFEEVKKTANVAMYNELVAMDPNAPGVDEAWAKEAKKSSTQTLEKLETELTSHKTSLIKEAIRMGHNDLAEFHCDRGDFTTALKCFVRTRDYCTTTKHTVSMCLNVIKISIHMGEELSIPPSHSALASPRIS
;
A
#
# COMPACT_ATOMS: atom_id res chain seq x y z
N MET A 1 30.16 -26.42 -9.96
CA MET A 1 30.91 -26.26 -8.69
C MET A 1 31.46 -24.84 -8.68
N ALA A 2 31.32 -23.96 -7.70
CA ALA A 2 30.66 -23.83 -6.40
C ALA A 2 30.57 -22.27 -6.22
N THR A 3 29.61 -21.58 -5.62
CA THR A 3 28.97 -21.69 -4.31
C THR A 3 27.79 -20.68 -4.28
N SER A 4 26.62 -21.06 -3.78
CA SER A 4 25.80 -20.13 -2.98
C SER A 4 25.12 -20.92 -1.88
N SER A 5 25.95 -21.47 -0.99
CA SER A 5 25.56 -21.72 0.38
C SER A 5 25.44 -20.36 1.07
N GLY A 6 24.29 -19.73 0.94
CA GLY A 6 23.92 -18.49 1.62
C GLY A 6 22.44 -18.63 1.98
N SER A 7 22.14 -18.71 3.28
CA SER A 7 20.81 -18.78 3.90
C SER A 7 19.64 -18.58 2.93
N THR A 8 18.88 -19.63 2.66
CA THR A 8 17.57 -19.51 2.01
C THR A 8 16.75 -18.48 2.80
N LEU A 9 16.42 -17.36 2.16
CA LEU A 9 15.62 -16.30 2.78
C LEU A 9 14.27 -16.89 3.20
N ASP A 10 14.00 -16.89 4.50
CA ASP A 10 12.65 -17.17 5.01
C ASP A 10 11.79 -15.92 4.77
N VAL A 11 10.95 -15.99 3.74
CA VAL A 11 10.08 -14.89 3.31
C VAL A 11 9.11 -14.50 4.42
N GLU A 12 8.55 -15.48 5.14
CA GLU A 12 7.54 -15.26 6.17
C GLU A 12 8.15 -14.58 7.40
N ALA A 13 9.31 -15.07 7.86
CA ALA A 13 10.06 -14.45 8.94
C ALA A 13 10.50 -13.03 8.56
N TYR A 14 11.04 -12.83 7.35
CA TYR A 14 11.45 -11.49 6.89
C TYR A 14 10.27 -10.53 6.87
N ILE A 15 9.16 -10.93 6.26
CA ILE A 15 8.04 -10.04 6.00
C ILE A 15 7.24 -9.71 7.27
N SER A 16 7.31 -10.55 8.31
CA SER A 16 6.66 -10.32 9.62
C SER A 16 7.02 -8.98 10.28
N HIS A 17 8.19 -8.40 9.93
CA HIS A 17 8.66 -7.11 10.44
C HIS A 17 8.02 -5.90 9.74
N TYR A 18 7.21 -6.13 8.71
CA TYR A 18 6.60 -5.08 7.90
C TYR A 18 5.07 -5.25 7.87
N SER A 19 4.37 -4.11 7.79
CA SER A 19 2.92 -4.04 7.71
C SER A 19 2.45 -3.04 6.64
N GLY A 20 1.17 -3.13 6.28
CA GLY A 20 0.52 -2.23 5.33
C GLY A 20 1.19 -2.21 3.95
N TYR A 21 1.19 -1.04 3.31
CA TYR A 21 1.72 -0.88 1.95
C TYR A 21 3.18 -1.32 1.79
N THR A 22 4.05 -1.05 2.77
CA THR A 22 5.47 -1.47 2.72
C THR A 22 5.60 -2.99 2.63
N ARG A 23 4.76 -3.73 3.36
CA ARG A 23 4.73 -5.20 3.33
C ARG A 23 4.43 -5.69 1.91
N LEU A 24 3.39 -5.12 1.29
CA LEU A 24 3.00 -5.44 -0.09
C LEU A 24 4.12 -5.15 -1.10
N LYS A 25 4.77 -3.99 -1.01
CA LYS A 25 5.88 -3.64 -1.90
C LYS A 25 7.10 -4.55 -1.75
N ARG A 26 7.44 -4.94 -0.52
CA ARG A 26 8.53 -5.88 -0.26
C ARG A 26 8.23 -7.25 -0.85
N LEU A 27 7.01 -7.77 -0.70
CA LEU A 27 6.59 -9.03 -1.30
C LEU A 27 6.62 -8.98 -2.84
N GLN A 28 6.09 -7.89 -3.42
CA GLN A 28 6.14 -7.66 -4.86
C GLN A 28 7.59 -7.65 -5.37
N PHE A 29 8.49 -6.98 -4.66
CA PHE A 29 9.91 -6.93 -5.02
C PHE A 29 10.57 -8.32 -4.97
N ILE A 30 10.34 -9.09 -3.90
CA ILE A 30 10.86 -10.47 -3.80
C ILE A 30 10.36 -11.32 -4.97
N ALA A 31 9.06 -11.23 -5.29
CA ALA A 31 8.46 -11.97 -6.39
C ALA A 31 9.06 -11.62 -7.77
N GLN A 32 9.48 -10.37 -7.97
CA GLN A 32 10.14 -9.93 -9.19
C GLN A 32 11.58 -10.45 -9.31
N GLN A 33 12.34 -10.41 -8.22
CA GLN A 33 13.79 -10.66 -8.25
C GLN A 33 14.17 -12.13 -8.13
N ASP A 34 13.38 -12.93 -7.41
CA ASP A 34 13.70 -14.32 -7.14
C ASP A 34 12.59 -15.25 -7.64
N ALA A 35 12.88 -16.01 -8.71
CA ALA A 35 11.92 -16.96 -9.28
C ALA A 35 11.63 -18.16 -8.36
N GLY A 36 12.57 -18.54 -7.49
CA GLY A 36 12.40 -19.63 -6.53
C GLY A 36 11.49 -19.25 -5.36
N LEU A 37 11.50 -17.98 -4.96
CA LEU A 37 10.64 -17.45 -3.89
C LEU A 37 9.33 -16.82 -4.40
N ARG A 38 9.18 -16.66 -5.72
CA ARG A 38 8.06 -15.96 -6.35
C ARG A 38 6.70 -16.47 -5.91
N SER A 39 6.46 -17.79 -5.99
CA SER A 39 5.15 -18.36 -5.67
C SER A 39 4.74 -18.08 -4.22
N GLU A 40 5.69 -18.21 -3.29
CA GLU A 40 5.42 -17.96 -1.87
C GLU A 40 5.22 -16.47 -1.58
N ALA A 41 6.05 -15.61 -2.17
CA ALA A 41 5.90 -14.16 -2.03
C ALA A 41 4.56 -13.66 -2.61
N LEU A 42 4.13 -14.18 -3.76
CA LEU A 42 2.84 -13.84 -4.36
C LEU A 42 1.66 -14.35 -3.54
N ARG A 43 1.74 -15.58 -2.97
CA ARG A 43 0.72 -16.10 -2.06
C ARG A 43 0.47 -15.14 -0.89
N LEU A 44 1.54 -14.76 -0.20
CA LEU A 44 1.47 -13.81 0.91
C LEU A 44 1.01 -12.41 0.46
N ALA A 45 1.39 -11.97 -0.74
CA ALA A 45 0.95 -10.69 -1.29
C ALA A 45 -0.54 -10.67 -1.60
N PHE A 46 -1.10 -11.76 -2.14
CA PHE A 46 -2.53 -11.90 -2.41
C PHE A 46 -3.36 -11.92 -1.12
N GLU A 47 -2.89 -12.62 -0.09
CA GLU A 47 -3.53 -12.61 1.22
C GLU A 47 -3.55 -11.21 1.83
N GLU A 48 -2.45 -10.47 1.71
CA GLU A 48 -2.34 -9.13 2.27
C GLU A 48 -3.14 -8.09 1.48
N VAL A 49 -3.07 -8.11 0.14
CA VAL A 49 -3.75 -7.10 -0.69
C VAL A 49 -5.27 -7.23 -0.59
N LYS A 50 -5.79 -8.44 -0.37
CA LYS A 50 -7.23 -8.69 -0.18
C LYS A 50 -7.77 -8.17 1.15
N LYS A 51 -6.90 -7.94 2.15
CA LYS A 51 -7.27 -7.22 3.39
C LYS A 51 -7.38 -5.72 3.17
N THR A 52 -6.73 -5.22 2.12
CA THR A 52 -6.87 -3.85 1.64
C THR A 52 -7.95 -3.77 0.57
N ALA A 53 -8.23 -2.57 0.08
CA ALA A 53 -9.06 -2.37 -1.11
C ALA A 53 -8.23 -1.83 -2.30
N ASN A 54 -6.94 -2.17 -2.34
CA ASN A 54 -6.03 -1.73 -3.39
C ASN A 54 -6.16 -2.62 -4.64
N VAL A 55 -7.18 -2.33 -5.45
CA VAL A 55 -7.46 -3.07 -6.70
C VAL A 55 -6.32 -2.91 -7.71
N ALA A 56 -5.66 -1.75 -7.76
CA ALA A 56 -4.53 -1.52 -8.66
C ALA A 56 -3.37 -2.48 -8.37
N MET A 57 -2.95 -2.56 -7.10
CA MET A 57 -1.92 -3.49 -6.65
C MET A 57 -2.33 -4.95 -6.88
N TYR A 58 -3.60 -5.31 -6.62
CA TYR A 58 -4.09 -6.66 -6.88
C TYR A 58 -3.93 -7.05 -8.37
N ASN A 59 -4.29 -6.16 -9.29
CA ASN A 59 -4.15 -6.41 -10.72
C ASN A 59 -2.68 -6.57 -11.14
N GLU A 60 -1.77 -5.80 -10.56
CA GLU A 60 -0.32 -5.97 -10.79
C GLU A 60 0.19 -7.34 -10.33
N LEU A 61 -0.28 -7.80 -9.16
CA LEU A 61 0.09 -9.12 -8.63
C LEU A 61 -0.46 -10.26 -9.51
N VAL A 62 -1.71 -10.14 -9.99
CA VAL A 62 -2.29 -11.09 -10.96
C VAL A 62 -1.47 -11.13 -12.25
N ALA A 63 -1.05 -9.98 -12.77
CA ALA A 63 -0.23 -9.91 -13.99
C ALA A 63 1.19 -10.50 -13.80
N MET A 64 1.68 -10.58 -12.57
CA MET A 64 2.99 -11.15 -12.23
C MET A 64 2.97 -12.66 -12.02
N ASP A 65 1.80 -13.22 -11.69
CA ASP A 65 1.63 -14.66 -11.45
C ASP A 65 1.20 -15.39 -12.74
N PRO A 66 2.07 -16.22 -13.34
CA PRO A 66 1.71 -16.99 -14.53
C PRO A 66 0.60 -18.02 -14.28
N ASN A 67 0.36 -18.38 -13.02
CA ASN A 67 -0.63 -19.38 -12.62
C ASN A 67 -1.90 -18.75 -12.03
N ALA A 68 -2.00 -17.42 -11.96
CA ALA A 68 -3.20 -16.80 -11.43
C ALA A 68 -4.42 -17.13 -12.30
N PRO A 69 -5.58 -17.42 -11.69
CA PRO A 69 -6.81 -17.73 -12.43
C PRO A 69 -7.42 -16.52 -13.16
N GLY A 70 -6.69 -15.41 -13.26
CA GLY A 70 -7.17 -14.11 -13.74
C GLY A 70 -7.63 -13.18 -12.63
N VAL A 71 -8.08 -11.99 -13.03
CA VAL A 71 -8.56 -10.95 -12.11
C VAL A 71 -9.95 -11.34 -11.59
N ASP A 72 -10.11 -11.39 -10.26
CA ASP A 72 -11.41 -11.54 -9.63
C ASP A 72 -12.20 -10.22 -9.70
N GLU A 73 -12.99 -10.08 -10.76
CA GLU A 73 -13.83 -8.90 -10.99
C GLU A 73 -14.92 -8.71 -9.92
N ALA A 74 -15.42 -9.80 -9.33
CA ALA A 74 -16.43 -9.75 -8.28
C ALA A 74 -15.83 -9.15 -7.00
N TRP A 75 -14.66 -9.61 -6.59
CA TRP A 75 -13.91 -9.01 -5.49
C TRP A 75 -13.55 -7.56 -5.78
N ALA A 76 -13.03 -7.25 -6.97
CA ALA A 76 -12.64 -5.88 -7.33
C ALA A 76 -13.81 -4.90 -7.25
N LYS A 77 -15.01 -5.32 -7.70
CA LYS A 77 -16.23 -4.52 -7.61
C LYS A 77 -16.67 -4.31 -6.16
N GLU A 78 -16.66 -5.36 -5.34
CA GLU A 78 -17.06 -5.26 -3.93
C GLU A 78 -16.04 -4.43 -3.14
N ALA A 79 -14.74 -4.61 -3.36
CA ALA A 79 -13.68 -3.84 -2.73
C ALA A 79 -13.81 -2.34 -3.06
N LYS A 80 -14.13 -1.99 -4.31
CA LYS A 80 -14.38 -0.61 -4.73
C LYS A 80 -15.63 -0.03 -4.05
N LYS A 81 -16.72 -0.79 -4.00
CA LYS A 81 -17.96 -0.38 -3.33
C LYS A 81 -17.75 -0.17 -1.83
N SER A 82 -17.12 -1.13 -1.15
CA SER A 82 -16.79 -1.04 0.27
C SER A 82 -15.87 0.15 0.56
N SER A 83 -14.88 0.41 -0.32
CA SER A 83 -14.02 1.60 -0.21
C SER A 83 -14.80 2.91 -0.24
N THR A 84 -15.74 3.04 -1.18
CA THR A 84 -16.56 4.24 -1.29
C THR A 84 -17.38 4.45 -0.01
N GLN A 85 -18.02 3.39 0.51
CA GLN A 85 -18.80 3.47 1.74
C GLN A 85 -17.95 3.83 2.96
N THR A 86 -16.75 3.25 3.09
CA THR A 86 -15.82 3.60 4.17
C THR A 86 -15.35 5.04 4.06
N LEU A 87 -15.05 5.52 2.85
CA LEU A 87 -14.64 6.91 2.63
C LEU A 87 -15.76 7.89 3.04
N GLU A 88 -16.98 7.66 2.56
CA GLU A 88 -18.15 8.48 2.91
C GLU A 88 -18.38 8.53 4.44
N LYS A 89 -18.21 7.39 5.11
CA LYS A 89 -18.29 7.31 6.57
C LYS A 89 -17.21 8.15 7.25
N LEU A 90 -15.94 7.98 6.87
CA LEU A 90 -14.82 8.73 7.44
C LEU A 90 -14.95 10.25 7.22
N GLU A 91 -15.43 10.67 6.04
CA GLU A 91 -15.68 12.08 5.74
C GLU A 91 -16.84 12.66 6.56
N THR A 92 -17.89 11.87 6.78
CA THR A 92 -19.02 12.26 7.64
C THR A 92 -18.58 12.41 9.09
N GLU A 93 -17.82 11.46 9.62
CA GLU A 93 -17.26 11.51 10.98
C GLU A 93 -16.33 12.72 11.15
N LEU A 94 -15.44 12.99 10.19
CA LEU A 94 -14.56 14.16 10.22
C LEU A 94 -15.35 15.47 10.20
N THR A 95 -16.43 15.55 9.41
CA THR A 95 -17.28 16.74 9.34
C THR A 95 -18.01 16.98 10.66
N SER A 96 -18.48 15.90 11.30
CA SER A 96 -19.03 15.96 12.66
C SER A 96 -18.01 16.48 13.67
N HIS A 97 -16.78 15.96 13.66
CA HIS A 97 -15.70 16.42 14.56
C HIS A 97 -15.31 17.88 14.34
N LYS A 98 -15.32 18.35 13.09
CA LYS A 98 -15.12 19.77 12.77
C LYS A 98 -16.22 20.66 13.32
N THR A 99 -17.46 20.17 13.34
CA THR A 99 -18.61 20.89 13.89
C THR A 99 -18.56 20.95 15.42
N SER A 100 -18.11 19.87 16.07
CA SER A 100 -17.94 19.84 17.53
C SER A 100 -16.65 20.51 18.03
N LEU A 101 -15.76 20.93 17.13
CA LEU A 101 -14.51 21.64 17.41
C LEU A 101 -13.54 20.89 18.34
N ILE A 102 -13.63 19.56 18.37
CA ILE A 102 -12.74 18.71 19.18
C ILE A 102 -11.44 18.50 18.40
N LYS A 103 -10.40 19.30 18.70
CA LYS A 103 -9.11 19.29 17.97
C LYS A 103 -8.51 17.89 17.82
N GLU A 104 -8.50 17.11 18.89
CA GLU A 104 -7.92 15.75 18.85
C GLU A 104 -8.71 14.81 17.94
N ALA A 105 -10.05 14.91 17.95
CA ALA A 105 -10.89 14.12 17.06
C ALA A 105 -10.71 14.51 15.58
N ILE A 106 -10.55 15.81 15.30
CA ILE A 106 -10.24 16.29 13.94
C ILE A 106 -8.86 15.80 13.49
N ARG A 107 -7.87 15.83 14.40
CA ARG A 107 -6.51 15.32 14.14
C ARG A 107 -6.54 13.83 13.81
N MET A 108 -7.24 13.03 14.60
CA MET A 108 -7.40 11.60 14.38
C MET A 108 -8.17 11.30 13.09
N GLY A 109 -9.28 11.99 12.82
CA GLY A 109 -10.03 11.79 11.57
C GLY A 109 -9.20 12.11 10.31
N HIS A 110 -8.33 13.12 10.35
CA HIS A 110 -7.38 13.38 9.26
C HIS A 110 -6.29 12.28 9.14
N ASN A 111 -5.87 11.70 10.26
CA ASN A 111 -4.92 10.58 10.26
C ASN A 111 -5.54 9.31 9.67
N ASP A 112 -6.78 9.00 10.04
CA ASP A 112 -7.50 7.81 9.58
C ASP A 112 -7.82 7.90 8.08
N LEU A 113 -8.22 9.08 7.59
CA LEU A 113 -8.34 9.32 6.15
C LEU A 113 -7.00 9.15 5.43
N ALA A 114 -5.91 9.65 6.01
CA ALA A 114 -4.60 9.52 5.38
C ALA A 114 -4.18 8.05 5.27
N GLU A 115 -4.35 7.27 6.34
CA GLU A 115 -4.07 5.82 6.35
C GLU A 115 -4.93 5.06 5.34
N PHE A 116 -6.23 5.37 5.27
CA PHE A 116 -7.14 4.81 4.26
C PHE A 116 -6.65 5.07 2.82
N HIS A 117 -6.17 6.28 2.53
CA HIS A 117 -5.59 6.60 1.23
C HIS A 117 -4.25 5.88 0.99
N CYS A 118 -3.42 5.70 2.02
CA CYS A 118 -2.17 4.95 1.92
C CYS A 118 -2.39 3.48 1.56
N ASP A 119 -3.35 2.82 2.18
CA ASP A 119 -3.65 1.41 1.90
C ASP A 119 -4.07 1.21 0.45
N ARG A 120 -4.76 2.20 -0.13
CA ARG A 120 -5.16 2.24 -1.54
C ARG A 120 -4.07 2.69 -2.51
N GLY A 121 -2.91 3.11 -2.00
CA GLY A 121 -1.80 3.62 -2.81
C GLY A 121 -1.94 5.07 -3.28
N ASP A 122 -2.94 5.83 -2.80
CA ASP A 122 -3.08 7.25 -3.12
C ASP A 122 -2.25 8.11 -2.14
N PHE A 123 -0.94 8.11 -2.35
CA PHE A 123 0.00 8.83 -1.50
C PHE A 123 -0.13 10.35 -1.59
N THR A 124 -0.58 10.86 -2.74
CA THR A 124 -0.75 12.31 -2.94
C THR A 124 -1.87 12.85 -2.06
N THR A 125 -3.01 12.15 -2.00
CA THR A 125 -4.11 12.55 -1.12
C THR A 125 -3.79 12.28 0.35
N ALA A 126 -3.14 11.16 0.66
CA ALA A 126 -2.69 10.84 2.01
C ALA A 126 -1.76 11.92 2.59
N LEU A 127 -0.78 12.39 1.81
CA LEU A 127 0.14 13.46 2.20
C LEU A 127 -0.62 14.74 2.56
N LYS A 128 -1.59 15.13 1.74
CA LYS A 128 -2.43 16.31 2.00
C LYS A 128 -3.22 16.16 3.31
N CYS A 129 -3.71 14.96 3.62
CA CYS A 129 -4.41 14.69 4.88
C CYS A 129 -3.46 14.75 6.10
N PHE A 130 -2.26 14.17 6.02
CA PHE A 130 -1.27 14.28 7.10
C PHE A 130 -0.85 15.73 7.36
N VAL A 131 -0.57 16.51 6.32
CA VAL A 131 -0.19 17.93 6.49
C VAL A 131 -1.30 18.75 7.16
N ARG A 132 -2.58 18.43 6.88
CA ARG A 132 -3.72 19.09 7.55
C ARG A 132 -3.80 18.81 9.04
N THR A 133 -3.23 17.71 9.54
CA THR A 133 -3.21 17.43 10.99
C THR A 133 -2.37 18.44 11.78
N ARG A 134 -1.45 19.17 11.12
CA ARG A 134 -0.55 20.16 11.73
C ARG A 134 -1.30 21.19 12.57
N ASP A 135 -2.39 21.72 12.03
CA ASP A 135 -3.14 22.82 12.65
C ASP A 135 -3.91 22.35 13.91
N TYR A 136 -4.02 21.04 14.09
CA TYR A 136 -4.69 20.38 15.23
C TYR A 136 -3.71 19.72 16.20
N CYS A 137 -2.40 19.85 15.99
CA CYS A 137 -1.39 19.37 16.91
C CYS A 137 -1.34 20.23 18.18
N THR A 138 -1.44 19.59 19.34
CA THR A 138 -1.42 20.24 20.67
C THR A 138 -0.23 19.84 21.52
N THR A 139 0.48 18.78 21.14
CA THR A 139 1.66 18.26 21.85
C THR A 139 2.81 18.04 20.88
N THR A 140 4.04 18.06 21.38
CA THR A 140 5.24 17.72 20.58
C THR A 140 5.14 16.31 20.00
N LYS A 141 4.52 15.37 20.72
CA LYS A 141 4.28 14.01 20.23
C LYS A 141 3.42 14.00 18.96
N HIS A 142 2.40 14.87 18.89
CA HIS A 142 1.55 14.99 17.69
C HIS A 142 2.36 15.50 16.50
N THR A 143 3.16 16.55 16.71
CA THR A 143 4.01 17.12 15.65
C THR A 143 5.04 16.10 15.14
N VAL A 144 5.73 15.39 16.03
CA VAL A 144 6.72 14.37 15.64
C VAL A 144 6.04 13.24 14.86
N SER A 145 4.90 12.74 15.35
CA SER A 145 4.14 11.69 14.66
C SER A 145 3.73 12.10 13.24
N MET A 146 3.19 13.31 13.09
CA MET A 146 2.85 13.88 11.78
C MET A 146 4.09 13.95 10.86
N CYS A 147 5.22 14.48 11.35
CA CYS A 147 6.45 14.57 10.56
C CYS A 147 6.94 13.19 10.10
N LEU A 148 6.90 12.19 10.97
CA LEU A 148 7.25 10.80 10.62
C LEU A 148 6.34 10.23 9.55
N ASN A 149 5.03 10.48 9.64
CA ASN A 149 4.07 10.05 8.61
C ASN A 149 4.34 10.74 7.27
N VAL A 150 4.61 12.04 7.26
CA VAL A 150 4.97 12.79 6.03
C VAL A 150 6.24 12.23 5.39
N ILE A 151 7.27 11.93 6.18
CA ILE A 151 8.51 11.30 5.69
C ILE A 151 8.21 9.92 5.10
N LYS A 152 7.45 9.08 5.80
CA LYS A 152 7.05 7.74 5.33
C LYS A 152 6.36 7.82 3.96
N ILE A 153 5.40 8.72 3.79
CA ILE A 153 4.68 8.87 2.52
C ILE A 153 5.59 9.40 1.41
N SER A 154 6.50 10.32 1.75
CA SER A 154 7.47 10.85 0.79
C SER A 154 8.39 9.76 0.23
N ILE A 155 8.76 8.76 1.06
CA ILE A 155 9.54 7.60 0.62
C ILE A 155 8.74 6.75 -0.37
N HIS A 156 7.47 6.46 -0.08
CA HIS A 156 6.62 5.68 -0.98
C HIS A 156 6.38 6.38 -2.33
N MET A 157 6.22 7.70 -2.32
CA MET A 157 6.14 8.50 -3.56
C MET A 157 7.45 8.47 -4.36
N GLY A 158 8.61 8.41 -3.69
CA GLY A 158 9.91 8.30 -4.35
C GLY A 158 10.19 6.91 -4.92
N GLU A 159 9.76 5.84 -4.24
CA GLU A 159 9.91 4.46 -4.72
C GLU A 159 9.11 4.19 -6.01
N GLU A 160 7.92 4.77 -6.14
CA GLU A 160 7.08 4.61 -7.34
C GLU A 160 7.77 5.17 -8.60
N LEU A 161 8.61 6.20 -8.46
CA LEU A 161 9.41 6.76 -9.55
C LEU A 161 10.64 5.91 -9.90
N SER A 162 11.14 5.10 -8.95
CA SER A 162 12.40 4.36 -9.08
C SER A 162 12.25 2.93 -9.58
N ILE A 163 11.05 2.33 -9.52
CA ILE A 163 10.81 1.00 -10.07
C ILE A 163 10.45 1.20 -11.56
N PRO A 164 11.39 0.98 -12.51
CA PRO A 164 11.04 1.08 -13.92
C PRO A 164 9.90 0.11 -14.22
N PRO A 165 8.92 0.48 -15.06
CA PRO A 165 7.86 -0.42 -15.47
C PRO A 165 8.46 -1.52 -16.35
N SER A 166 9.01 -2.56 -15.74
CA SER A 166 9.52 -3.75 -16.43
C SER A 166 8.41 -4.56 -17.11
N HIS A 167 7.15 -4.14 -16.97
CA HIS A 167 6.00 -4.72 -17.68
C HIS A 167 5.79 -4.15 -19.10
N SER A 168 6.41 -3.02 -19.50
CA SER A 168 6.27 -2.50 -20.87
C SER A 168 7.34 -2.99 -21.85
N ALA A 169 8.42 -3.63 -21.38
CA ALA A 169 9.53 -4.09 -22.23
C ALA A 169 9.41 -5.54 -22.71
N LEU A 170 8.43 -6.32 -22.23
CA LEU A 170 8.25 -7.74 -22.60
C LEU A 170 7.10 -7.99 -23.60
N ALA A 171 6.41 -6.94 -24.05
CA ALA A 171 5.39 -7.03 -25.09
C ALA A 171 5.88 -6.40 -26.40
N SER A 172 6.89 -7.01 -27.03
CA SER A 172 7.20 -6.75 -28.45
C SER A 172 7.46 -8.09 -29.13
N PRO A 173 6.50 -8.62 -29.91
CA PRO A 173 6.79 -9.76 -30.77
C PRO A 173 7.73 -9.27 -31.87
N ARG A 174 8.95 -9.78 -31.86
CA ARG A 174 9.90 -9.63 -32.96
C ARG A 174 9.38 -10.48 -34.13
N ILE A 175 8.63 -9.84 -35.03
CA ILE A 175 8.24 -10.31 -36.36
C ILE A 175 8.21 -9.02 -37.20
N SER A 176 8.94 -8.80 -38.29
CA SER A 176 9.64 -9.65 -39.25
C SER A 176 11.04 -9.10 -39.56
#